data_AF-A0A7X4BPL2-F1
#
_entry.id   AF-A0A7X4BPL2-F1
#
_cell.length_a   1.000
_cell.length_b   1.000
_cell.length_c   1.000
_cell.angle_alpha   90.00
_cell.angle_beta   90.00
_cell.angle_gamma   90.00
#
_symmetry.space_group_name_H-M   'P 1'
#
loop_
_entity.id
_entity.type
_entity.pdbx_description
1 polymer ?
#
loop_
_entity_poly.entity_id
_entity_poly.type
_entity_poly.pdbx_seq_one_letter_code
_entity_poly.pdbx_strand_id
1 'polypeptide(L)'
;MYQVRILLGVCFLLSLLWDVSAQPSIEIAYLKSSDVKSPSQAEIDFLREAIIKVQSFFASEMDKHGFGKKTFGFNPEIEIIQGKLKVEDWTWESIRDGAYEFDKNHIQNKINIVFVGRRDIFPNRVLGYALPICWRWPGANQLRDDCNWLLIISENRNRLVPALAHEIGHAFGLSHAQQHLPGGGQNIMAAGNDGAELEEYGLRYTDAAFLADWGRLSIQEKVSVAIDADVNNDGYVDLSDVLIVRSAIENNVTYNTDVNNDGITDEVDVLLVKQKAMEAIVAAAPSILRKRKKFVMWSVIKGDSTFGK
;
A
#
# COMPACT_ATOMS: atom_id res chain seq x y z
N MET A 1 -46.96 7.85 8.63
CA MET A 1 -45.84 8.70 9.07
C MET A 1 -44.62 7.93 9.60
N TYR A 2 -44.71 6.62 9.93
CA TYR A 2 -43.56 5.85 10.41
C TYR A 2 -42.56 5.40 9.33
N GLN A 3 -43.01 5.16 8.09
CA GLN A 3 -42.12 4.67 7.02
C GLN A 3 -41.09 5.69 6.51
N VAL A 4 -41.36 7.00 6.62
CA VAL A 4 -40.40 8.05 6.20
C VAL A 4 -39.22 8.17 7.18
N ARG A 5 -39.41 7.83 8.46
CA ARG A 5 -38.34 7.87 9.47
C ARG A 5 -37.36 6.70 9.36
N ILE A 6 -37.83 5.53 8.93
CA ILE A 6 -36.97 4.35 8.71
C ILE A 6 -36.10 4.56 7.46
N LEU A 7 -36.66 5.13 6.39
CA LEU A 7 -35.90 5.40 5.16
C LEU A 7 -34.78 6.43 5.38
N LEU A 8 -35.02 7.47 6.18
CA LEU A 8 -34.00 8.47 6.54
C LEU A 8 -32.89 7.89 7.44
N GLY A 9 -33.21 6.98 8.36
CA GLY A 9 -32.21 6.29 9.18
C GLY A 9 -31.32 5.34 8.35
N VAL A 10 -31.90 4.62 7.39
CA VAL A 10 -31.18 3.71 6.49
C VAL A 10 -30.28 4.48 5.52
N CYS A 11 -30.70 5.64 5.00
CA CYS A 11 -29.83 6.48 4.17
C CYS A 11 -28.65 7.09 4.95
N PHE A 12 -28.82 7.40 6.24
CA PHE A 12 -27.73 7.91 7.09
C PHE A 12 -26.71 6.82 7.45
N LEU A 13 -27.17 5.59 7.68
CA LEU A 13 -26.31 4.42 7.88
C LEU A 13 -25.59 4.00 6.59
N LEU A 14 -26.23 4.07 5.43
CA LEU A 14 -25.60 3.78 4.13
C LEU A 14 -24.54 4.82 3.73
N SER A 15 -24.66 6.08 4.16
CA SER A 15 -23.60 7.09 3.97
C SER A 15 -22.40 6.94 4.93
N LEU A 16 -22.56 6.19 6.03
CA LEU A 16 -21.46 5.82 6.93
C LEU A 16 -20.68 4.59 6.43
N LEU A 17 -21.28 3.82 5.52
CA LEU A 17 -20.71 2.61 4.92
C LEU A 17 -20.05 2.84 3.55
N TRP A 18 -20.06 4.08 3.04
CA TRP A 18 -19.24 4.43 1.89
C TRP A 18 -17.80 4.58 2.38
N ASP A 19 -17.06 3.49 2.24
CA ASP A 19 -15.60 3.39 2.31
C ASP A 19 -14.91 4.74 2.49
N VAL A 20 -14.66 5.12 3.74
CA VAL A 20 -13.72 6.19 4.09
C VAL A 20 -12.29 5.67 3.92
N SER A 21 -12.06 4.96 2.81
CA SER A 21 -10.75 4.57 2.34
C SER A 21 -10.02 5.87 2.02
N ALA A 22 -8.90 6.12 2.71
CA ALA A 22 -8.05 7.28 2.46
C ALA A 22 -7.71 7.34 0.96
N GLN A 23 -8.15 8.41 0.30
CA GLN A 23 -7.81 8.70 -1.10
C GLN A 23 -6.72 9.77 -1.13
N PRO A 24 -5.67 9.65 -1.94
CA PRO A 24 -5.40 8.60 -2.92
C PRO A 24 -4.96 7.28 -2.28
N SER A 25 -5.34 6.13 -2.87
CA SER A 25 -4.71 4.86 -2.49
C SER A 25 -3.26 4.83 -2.97
N ILE A 26 -2.39 4.22 -2.18
CA ILE A 26 -1.02 3.93 -2.59
C ILE A 26 -0.96 2.56 -3.28
N GLU A 27 -0.45 2.54 -4.50
CA GLU A 27 -0.12 1.32 -5.25
C GLU A 27 1.40 1.12 -5.22
N ILE A 28 1.84 -0.14 -5.17
CA ILE A 28 3.26 -0.47 -5.03
C ILE A 28 3.71 -1.25 -6.26
N ALA A 29 4.81 -0.78 -6.84
CA ALA A 29 5.48 -1.45 -7.92
C ALA A 29 6.98 -1.62 -7.66
N TYR A 30 7.53 -2.70 -8.17
CA TYR A 30 8.96 -2.98 -8.22
C TYR A 30 9.42 -2.88 -9.67
N LEU A 31 10.18 -1.83 -10.00
CA LEU A 31 10.75 -1.71 -11.33
C LEU A 31 12.07 -2.49 -11.37
N LYS A 32 12.10 -3.50 -12.24
CA LYS A 32 13.27 -4.37 -12.41
C LYS A 32 13.95 -4.09 -13.74
N SER A 33 15.28 -3.97 -13.78
CA SER A 33 16.01 -3.85 -15.03
C SER A 33 15.94 -5.13 -15.87
N SER A 34 16.28 -5.04 -17.16
CA SER A 34 16.21 -6.17 -18.10
C SER A 34 17.22 -7.27 -17.79
N ASP A 35 18.29 -6.93 -17.09
CA ASP A 35 19.42 -7.80 -16.75
C ASP A 35 19.46 -8.25 -15.28
N VAL A 36 18.56 -7.75 -14.43
CA VAL A 36 18.47 -8.12 -13.01
C VAL A 36 17.42 -9.21 -12.79
N LYS A 37 17.72 -10.14 -11.87
CA LYS A 37 16.78 -11.20 -11.46
C LYS A 37 15.59 -10.59 -10.73
N SER A 38 14.42 -11.22 -10.87
CA SER A 38 13.24 -10.77 -10.11
C SER A 38 13.51 -10.84 -8.61
N PRO A 39 12.95 -9.89 -7.83
CA PRO A 39 13.12 -9.90 -6.38
C PRO A 39 12.59 -11.22 -5.81
N SER A 40 13.27 -11.71 -4.79
CA SER A 40 12.83 -12.83 -3.98
C SER A 40 11.59 -12.45 -3.17
N GLN A 41 10.84 -13.46 -2.70
CA GLN A 41 9.68 -13.21 -1.84
C GLN A 41 10.08 -12.47 -0.55
N ALA A 42 11.24 -12.78 0.02
CA ALA A 42 11.76 -12.10 1.21
C ALA A 42 12.05 -10.61 0.96
N GLU A 43 12.46 -10.23 -0.25
CA GLU A 43 12.62 -8.81 -0.62
C GLU A 43 11.27 -8.13 -0.76
N ILE A 44 10.28 -8.77 -1.39
CA ILE A 44 8.91 -8.27 -1.49
C ILE A 44 8.29 -8.08 -0.11
N ASP A 45 8.43 -9.06 0.78
CA ASP A 45 7.90 -9.00 2.15
C ASP A 45 8.57 -7.87 2.95
N PHE A 46 9.89 -7.69 2.80
CA PHE A 46 10.61 -6.57 3.42
C PHE A 46 10.10 -5.21 2.95
N LEU A 47 9.81 -5.03 1.66
CA LEU A 47 9.25 -3.79 1.13
C LEU A 47 7.84 -3.53 1.66
N ARG A 48 7.02 -4.58 1.77
CA ARG A 48 5.68 -4.49 2.37
C ARG A 48 5.76 -4.07 3.84
N GLU A 49 6.63 -4.71 4.62
CA GLU A 49 6.86 -4.36 6.03
C GLU A 49 7.34 -2.91 6.19
N ALA A 50 8.21 -2.43 5.29
CA ALA A 50 8.66 -1.04 5.30
C ALA A 50 7.48 -0.06 5.15
N ILE A 51 6.55 -0.32 4.23
CA ILE A 51 5.36 0.53 4.03
C ILE A 51 4.42 0.47 5.23
N ILE A 52 4.22 -0.71 5.82
CA ILE A 52 3.42 -0.88 7.06
C ILE A 52 4.02 -0.07 8.22
N LYS A 53 5.35 -0.06 8.35
CA LYS A 53 6.05 0.78 9.36
C LYS A 53 5.81 2.26 9.11
N VAL A 54 5.94 2.72 7.86
CA VAL A 54 5.66 4.12 7.52
C VAL A 54 4.20 4.49 7.78
N GLN A 55 3.26 3.63 7.40
CA GLN A 55 1.83 3.83 7.68
C GLN A 55 1.57 3.97 9.19
N SER A 56 2.21 3.13 10.01
CA SER A 56 2.12 3.17 11.48
C SER A 56 2.74 4.43 12.08
N PHE A 57 3.82 4.95 11.47
CA PHE A 57 4.44 6.21 11.85
C PHE A 57 3.50 7.40 11.61
N PHE A 58 2.91 7.52 10.41
CA PHE A 58 1.94 8.59 10.14
C PHE A 58 0.75 8.49 11.11
N ALA A 59 0.20 7.29 11.35
CA ALA A 59 -0.88 7.11 12.32
C ALA A 59 -0.50 7.61 13.73
N SER A 60 0.69 7.24 14.20
CA SER A 60 1.18 7.61 15.54
C SER A 60 1.44 9.11 15.67
N GLU A 61 2.05 9.73 14.66
CA GLU A 61 2.32 11.17 14.68
C GLU A 61 1.03 11.99 14.55
N MET A 62 0.05 11.56 13.76
CA MET A 62 -1.27 12.20 13.69
C MET A 62 -1.99 12.14 15.05
N ASP A 63 -1.93 10.99 15.74
CA ASP A 63 -2.53 10.79 17.06
C ASP A 63 -1.87 11.66 18.13
N LYS A 64 -0.53 11.70 18.13
CA LYS A 64 0.29 12.54 19.01
C LYS A 64 -0.03 14.03 18.91
N HIS A 65 -0.42 14.51 17.73
CA HIS A 65 -0.83 15.90 17.50
C HIS A 65 -2.32 16.16 17.73
N GLY A 66 -3.09 15.15 18.15
CA GLY A 66 -4.51 15.28 18.50
C GLY A 66 -5.48 15.15 17.33
N PHE A 67 -5.04 14.64 16.18
CA PHE A 67 -5.88 14.44 14.99
C PHE A 67 -6.45 13.00 14.88
N GLY A 68 -6.17 12.17 15.89
CA GLY A 68 -6.48 10.73 15.91
C GLY A 68 -5.51 9.91 15.06
N LYS A 69 -5.65 8.58 15.09
CA LYS A 69 -4.80 7.61 14.36
C LYS A 69 -5.08 7.56 12.85
N LYS A 70 -5.01 8.71 12.19
CA LYS A 70 -5.22 8.83 10.74
C LYS A 70 -3.97 8.43 9.97
N THR A 71 -4.14 7.66 8.91
CA THR A 71 -3.05 7.27 8.01
C THR A 71 -3.59 7.02 6.59
N PHE A 72 -2.70 6.63 5.68
CA PHE A 72 -3.04 6.38 4.29
C PHE A 72 -3.40 4.91 4.05
N GLY A 73 -4.26 4.66 3.06
CA GLY A 73 -4.55 3.33 2.53
C GLY A 73 -3.53 2.92 1.47
N PHE A 74 -3.21 1.63 1.39
CA PHE A 74 -2.37 1.10 0.33
C PHE A 74 -2.78 -0.32 -0.06
N ASN A 75 -2.52 -0.68 -1.31
CA ASN A 75 -2.63 -2.05 -1.79
C ASN A 75 -1.34 -2.82 -1.43
N PRO A 76 -1.40 -3.90 -0.63
CA PRO A 76 -0.21 -4.64 -0.22
C PRO A 76 0.38 -5.55 -1.31
N GLU A 77 -0.29 -5.69 -2.45
CA GLU A 77 0.24 -6.39 -3.62
C GLU A 77 1.31 -5.52 -4.30
N ILE A 78 2.49 -6.12 -4.53
CA ILE A 78 3.59 -5.44 -5.22
C ILE A 78 3.65 -5.96 -6.65
N GLU A 79 3.36 -5.08 -7.62
CA GLU A 79 3.47 -5.42 -9.04
C GLU A 79 4.95 -5.41 -9.47
N ILE A 80 5.43 -6.49 -10.10
CA ILE A 80 6.79 -6.55 -10.64
C ILE A 80 6.77 -6.10 -12.10
N ILE A 81 7.33 -4.93 -12.38
CA ILE A 81 7.41 -4.35 -13.71
C ILE A 81 8.77 -4.68 -14.34
N GLN A 82 8.75 -5.32 -15.50
CA GLN A 82 9.95 -5.59 -16.28
C GLN A 82 10.34 -4.35 -17.11
N GLY A 83 11.38 -3.65 -16.68
CA GLY A 83 12.04 -2.59 -17.44
C GLY A 83 12.77 -3.11 -18.67
N LYS A 84 12.92 -2.23 -19.67
CA LYS A 84 13.60 -2.54 -20.95
C LYS A 84 15.10 -2.31 -20.91
N LEU A 85 15.54 -1.36 -20.09
CA LEU A 85 16.94 -0.96 -19.97
C LEU A 85 17.67 -1.82 -18.94
N LYS A 86 18.96 -2.00 -19.15
CA LYS A 86 19.85 -2.59 -18.16
C LYS A 86 20.09 -1.64 -17.00
N VAL A 87 20.51 -2.18 -15.87
CA VAL A 87 20.75 -1.39 -14.65
C VAL A 87 21.85 -0.32 -14.80
N GLU A 88 22.80 -0.55 -15.70
CA GLU A 88 23.89 0.39 -16.02
C GLU A 88 23.44 1.55 -16.91
N ASP A 89 22.38 1.34 -17.71
CA ASP A 89 21.79 2.34 -18.60
C ASP A 89 20.69 3.17 -17.93
N TRP A 90 20.35 2.83 -16.68
CA TRP A 90 19.37 3.58 -15.91
C TRP A 90 19.93 4.94 -15.51
N THR A 91 19.49 5.97 -16.21
CA THR A 91 19.58 7.35 -15.74
C THR A 91 18.29 7.75 -15.02
N TRP A 92 18.37 8.83 -14.25
CA TRP A 92 17.19 9.47 -13.66
C TRP A 92 16.08 9.72 -14.68
N GLU A 93 16.42 10.28 -15.84
CA GLU A 93 15.47 10.56 -16.93
C GLU A 93 14.84 9.27 -17.44
N SER A 94 15.63 8.21 -17.62
CA SER A 94 15.12 6.94 -18.13
C SER A 94 14.17 6.24 -17.17
N ILE A 95 14.39 6.35 -15.85
CA ILE A 95 13.50 5.80 -14.82
C ILE A 95 12.21 6.59 -14.80
N ARG A 96 12.31 7.93 -14.79
CA ARG A 96 11.14 8.81 -14.86
C ARG A 96 10.30 8.49 -16.09
N ASP A 97 10.92 8.38 -17.26
CA ASP A 97 10.23 8.13 -18.51
C ASP A 97 9.63 6.70 -18.53
N GLY A 98 10.34 5.70 -17.99
CA GLY A 98 9.83 4.34 -17.85
C GLY A 98 8.63 4.22 -16.90
N ALA A 99 8.68 4.93 -15.77
CA ALA A 99 7.59 4.98 -14.81
C ALA A 99 6.40 5.81 -15.34
N TYR A 100 6.66 6.87 -16.12
CA TYR A 100 5.62 7.60 -16.84
C TYR A 100 4.89 6.68 -17.83
N GLU A 101 5.63 5.87 -18.58
CA GLU A 101 5.05 4.90 -19.52
C GLU A 101 4.19 3.84 -18.83
N PHE A 102 4.52 3.45 -17.60
CA PHE A 102 3.69 2.56 -16.78
C PHE A 102 2.36 3.21 -16.40
N ASP A 103 2.41 4.48 -16.02
CA ASP A 103 1.28 5.14 -15.36
C ASP A 103 0.37 5.93 -16.33
N LYS A 104 0.84 6.24 -17.55
CA LYS A 104 0.13 7.09 -18.51
C LYS A 104 -1.29 6.63 -18.89
N ASN A 105 -1.62 5.36 -18.68
CA ASN A 105 -2.92 4.79 -19.01
C ASN A 105 -3.83 4.58 -17.78
N HIS A 106 -3.39 4.91 -16.56
CA HIS A 106 -4.06 4.53 -15.31
C HIS A 106 -4.19 5.72 -14.34
N ILE A 107 -4.68 6.87 -14.81
CA ILE A 107 -4.82 8.07 -13.97
C ILE A 107 -6.06 7.96 -13.11
N GLN A 108 -5.86 7.78 -11.82
CA GLN A 108 -6.94 7.62 -10.86
C GLN A 108 -6.66 8.35 -9.55
N ASN A 109 -5.84 9.42 -9.58
CA ASN A 109 -5.34 10.09 -8.36
C ASN A 109 -4.77 9.04 -7.40
N LYS A 110 -3.65 8.43 -7.79
CA LYS A 110 -2.98 7.38 -7.02
C LYS A 110 -1.52 7.74 -6.76
N ILE A 111 -0.98 7.16 -5.71
CA ILE A 111 0.44 7.29 -5.38
C ILE A 111 1.11 5.97 -5.76
N ASN A 112 1.96 5.97 -6.78
CA ASN A 112 2.75 4.80 -7.18
C ASN A 112 4.12 4.86 -6.52
N ILE A 113 4.47 3.86 -5.70
CA ILE A 113 5.83 3.68 -5.21
C ILE A 113 6.58 2.74 -6.13
N VAL A 114 7.70 3.18 -6.68
CA VAL A 114 8.59 2.41 -7.54
C VAL A 114 9.93 2.21 -6.83
N PHE A 115 10.21 0.97 -6.43
CA PHE A 115 11.52 0.60 -5.91
C PHE A 115 12.50 0.33 -7.07
N VAL A 116 13.73 0.82 -6.92
CA VAL A 116 14.84 0.57 -7.85
C VAL A 116 16.01 -0.12 -7.13
N GLY A 117 16.42 -1.26 -7.67
CA GLY A 117 17.42 -2.16 -7.05
C GLY A 117 18.87 -1.67 -7.02
N ARG A 118 19.14 -0.36 -7.11
CA ARG A 118 20.50 0.18 -7.14
C ARG A 118 20.62 1.46 -6.29
N ARG A 119 21.76 1.62 -5.62
CA ARG A 119 22.01 2.65 -4.59
C ARG A 119 22.50 4.00 -5.13
N ASP A 120 23.04 4.00 -6.34
CA ASP A 120 23.82 5.10 -6.93
C ASP A 120 23.17 5.69 -8.19
N ILE A 121 21.89 5.40 -8.46
CA ILE A 121 21.22 5.92 -9.66
C ILE A 121 20.89 7.42 -9.53
N PHE A 122 20.69 7.89 -8.30
CA PHE A 122 20.28 9.25 -8.08
C PHE A 122 21.46 10.21 -7.99
N PRO A 123 21.41 11.36 -8.70
CA PRO A 123 22.43 12.39 -8.57
C PRO A 123 22.46 12.87 -7.11
N ASN A 124 23.67 13.23 -6.63
CA ASN A 124 23.89 13.72 -5.26
C ASN A 124 23.56 12.72 -4.13
N ARG A 125 23.42 11.42 -4.44
CA ARG A 125 23.18 10.36 -3.45
C ARG A 125 21.88 10.52 -2.65
N VAL A 126 20.88 11.18 -3.21
CA VAL A 126 19.55 11.20 -2.57
C VAL A 126 18.95 9.79 -2.56
N LEU A 127 18.08 9.52 -1.59
CA LEU A 127 17.53 8.19 -1.35
C LEU A 127 16.22 7.93 -2.10
N GLY A 128 15.56 9.00 -2.53
CA GLY A 128 14.38 8.92 -3.36
C GLY A 128 13.98 10.26 -3.96
N TYR A 129 12.88 10.22 -4.70
CA TYR A 129 12.21 11.39 -5.26
C TYR A 129 10.70 11.16 -5.34
N ALA A 130 9.93 12.16 -4.93
CA ALA A 130 8.52 12.29 -5.23
C ALA A 130 8.28 13.22 -6.42
N LEU A 131 7.62 12.71 -7.46
CA LEU A 131 7.30 13.47 -8.67
C LEU A 131 5.79 13.43 -8.95
N PRO A 132 5.14 14.59 -9.14
CA PRO A 132 3.79 14.60 -9.67
C PRO A 132 3.80 14.27 -11.17
N ILE A 133 3.06 13.24 -11.57
CA ILE A 133 2.75 12.91 -12.96
C ILE A 133 1.36 13.46 -13.27
N CYS A 134 1.34 14.68 -13.79
CA CYS A 134 0.12 15.36 -14.20
C CYS A 134 -0.07 15.21 -15.71
N TRP A 135 -1.31 14.96 -16.15
CA TRP A 135 -1.63 15.03 -17.58
C TRP A 135 -1.66 16.47 -18.07
N ARG A 136 -1.14 16.68 -19.28
CA ARG A 136 -1.22 17.94 -20.03
C ARG A 136 -2.14 17.74 -21.24
N TRP A 137 -3.45 17.77 -21.04
CA TRP A 137 -4.40 17.89 -22.15
C TRP A 137 -4.86 19.34 -22.28
N PRO A 138 -5.18 19.82 -23.50
CA PRO A 138 -5.77 21.13 -23.68
C PRO A 138 -7.05 21.27 -22.84
N GLY A 139 -7.03 22.16 -21.85
CA GLY A 139 -8.16 22.39 -20.94
C GLY A 139 -8.07 21.69 -19.57
N ALA A 140 -7.06 20.85 -19.33
CA ALA A 140 -6.78 20.37 -17.98
C ALA A 140 -6.31 21.54 -17.12
N ASN A 141 -7.08 21.88 -16.08
CA ASN A 141 -6.58 22.75 -15.03
C ASN A 141 -5.42 22.02 -14.36
N GLN A 142 -4.22 22.60 -14.36
CA GLN A 142 -3.03 22.03 -13.71
C GLN A 142 -3.12 22.06 -12.18
N LEU A 143 -4.32 21.90 -11.62
CA LEU A 143 -4.49 21.73 -10.20
C LEU A 143 -3.87 20.38 -9.83
N ARG A 144 -3.06 20.39 -8.77
CA ARG A 144 -2.25 19.24 -8.33
C ARG A 144 -3.10 18.01 -7.93
N ASP A 145 -4.41 18.19 -7.83
CA ASP A 145 -5.34 17.20 -7.31
C ASP A 145 -5.67 16.08 -8.31
N ASP A 146 -5.40 16.28 -9.60
CA ASP A 146 -5.60 15.27 -10.65
C ASP A 146 -4.30 14.57 -11.09
N CYS A 147 -3.22 14.74 -10.31
CA CYS A 147 -1.92 14.14 -10.62
C CYS A 147 -1.73 12.83 -9.86
N ASN A 148 -1.23 11.82 -10.54
CA ASN A 148 -0.62 10.70 -9.84
C ASN A 148 0.71 11.16 -9.24
N TRP A 149 1.14 10.52 -8.17
CA TRP A 149 2.48 10.72 -7.63
C TRP A 149 3.34 9.50 -7.89
N LEU A 150 4.56 9.73 -8.35
CA LEU A 150 5.56 8.70 -8.52
C LEU A 150 6.66 8.89 -7.48
N LEU A 151 6.81 7.90 -6.61
CA LEU A 151 7.85 7.85 -5.60
C LEU A 151 8.91 6.88 -6.06
N ILE A 152 10.08 7.35 -6.46
CA ILE A 152 11.18 6.48 -6.86
C ILE A 152 12.12 6.34 -5.67
N ILE A 153 12.25 5.15 -5.11
CA ILE A 153 13.01 4.91 -3.87
C ILE A 153 14.15 3.93 -4.13
N SER A 154 15.35 4.28 -3.68
CA SER A 154 16.50 3.39 -3.72
C SER A 154 16.44 2.33 -2.62
N GLU A 155 16.79 1.10 -2.93
CA GLU A 155 16.84 -0.04 -1.99
C GLU A 155 18.00 0.02 -0.96
N ASN A 156 18.30 1.19 -0.42
CA ASN A 156 19.23 1.30 0.70
C ASN A 156 18.52 0.85 2.00
N ARG A 157 18.59 -0.44 2.33
CA ARG A 157 17.89 -1.03 3.48
C ARG A 157 17.99 -0.24 4.78
N ASN A 158 19.17 0.29 5.11
CA ASN A 158 19.40 1.01 6.37
C ASN A 158 18.75 2.38 6.45
N ARG A 159 18.28 2.95 5.33
CA ARG A 159 17.62 4.25 5.28
C ARG A 159 16.31 4.22 4.49
N LEU A 160 15.86 3.02 4.12
CA LEU A 160 14.70 2.84 3.25
C LEU A 160 13.46 3.40 3.92
N VAL A 161 13.23 3.04 5.18
CA VAL A 161 12.00 3.39 5.89
C VAL A 161 11.88 4.91 6.12
N PRO A 162 12.90 5.63 6.65
CA PRO A 162 12.83 7.09 6.76
C PRO A 162 12.72 7.80 5.42
N ALA A 163 13.46 7.36 4.40
CA ALA A 163 13.38 7.94 3.06
C ALA A 163 11.98 7.76 2.47
N LEU A 164 11.42 6.56 2.59
CA LEU A 164 10.07 6.26 2.13
C LEU A 164 9.02 7.14 2.82
N ALA A 165 9.11 7.32 4.15
CA ALA A 165 8.23 8.23 4.88
C ALA A 165 8.34 9.69 4.42
N HIS A 166 9.57 10.17 4.20
CA HIS A 166 9.84 11.51 3.69
C HIS A 166 9.20 11.74 2.31
N GLU A 167 9.45 10.84 1.36
CA GLU A 167 8.92 10.97 0.00
C GLU A 167 7.40 10.82 -0.02
N ILE A 168 6.81 9.92 0.77
CA ILE A 168 5.35 9.83 0.93
C ILE A 168 4.77 11.16 1.47
N GLY A 169 5.47 11.82 2.39
CA GLY A 169 5.10 13.17 2.84
C GLY A 169 4.99 14.16 1.69
N HIS A 170 5.95 14.15 0.74
CA HIS A 170 5.87 14.96 -0.47
C HIS A 170 4.67 14.61 -1.36
N ALA A 171 4.36 13.32 -1.53
CA ALA A 171 3.18 12.89 -2.29
C ALA A 171 1.85 13.35 -1.66
N PHE A 172 1.83 13.51 -0.34
CA PHE A 172 0.72 14.12 0.39
C PHE A 172 0.77 15.66 0.45
N GLY A 173 1.70 16.30 -0.25
CA GLY A 173 1.76 17.76 -0.38
C GLY A 173 2.65 18.48 0.64
N LEU A 174 3.33 17.74 1.51
CA LEU A 174 4.28 18.35 2.45
C LEU A 174 5.52 18.86 1.71
N SER A 175 6.03 20.01 2.17
CA SER A 175 7.27 20.60 1.66
C SER A 175 8.40 20.39 2.67
N HIS A 176 9.64 20.56 2.21
CA HIS A 176 10.78 20.55 3.12
C HIS A 176 10.61 21.56 4.26
N ALA A 177 11.15 21.21 5.42
CA ALA A 177 10.96 21.93 6.65
C ALA A 177 12.27 22.03 7.46
N GLN A 178 12.21 22.75 8.58
CA GLN A 178 13.33 22.84 9.53
C GLN A 178 13.69 21.46 10.07
N GLN A 179 14.99 21.25 10.30
CA GLN A 179 15.55 19.95 10.64
C GLN A 179 15.11 19.40 11.99
N HIS A 180 14.93 20.28 12.98
CA HIS A 180 14.66 19.87 14.35
C HIS A 180 13.24 20.27 14.76
N LEU A 181 12.57 19.38 15.51
CA LEU A 181 11.25 19.64 16.04
C LEU A 181 11.33 20.41 17.37
N PRO A 182 10.33 21.27 17.69
CA PRO A 182 10.19 21.81 19.03
C PRO A 182 10.02 20.67 20.05
N GLY A 183 10.93 20.57 21.01
CA GLY A 183 10.96 19.46 22.00
C GLY A 183 11.98 18.36 21.72
N GLY A 184 12.76 18.47 20.63
CA GLY A 184 13.80 17.50 20.27
C GLY A 184 13.34 16.52 19.18
N GLY A 185 14.29 15.76 18.62
CA GLY A 185 14.07 14.88 17.49
C GLY A 185 14.24 15.57 16.13
N GLN A 186 14.29 14.75 15.07
CA GLN A 186 14.41 15.23 13.69
C GLN A 186 13.02 15.34 13.05
N ASN A 187 12.85 16.30 12.16
CA ASN A 187 11.63 16.40 11.38
C ASN A 187 11.73 15.47 10.16
N ILE A 188 10.71 14.62 9.95
CA ILE A 188 10.71 13.72 8.79
C ILE A 188 10.74 14.48 7.46
N MET A 189 10.27 15.72 7.40
CA MET A 189 10.34 16.56 6.19
C MET A 189 11.61 17.42 6.12
N ALA A 190 12.61 17.17 6.94
CA ALA A 190 13.90 17.87 6.82
C ALA A 190 14.65 17.42 5.56
N ALA A 191 15.30 18.36 4.88
CA ALA A 191 16.21 18.02 3.79
C ALA A 191 17.45 17.31 4.36
N GLY A 192 17.86 16.20 3.74
CA GLY A 192 19.08 15.48 4.12
C GLY A 192 18.94 14.64 5.38
N ASN A 193 17.78 14.01 5.60
CA ASN A 193 17.57 13.03 6.66
C ASN A 193 18.65 11.94 6.67
N ASP A 194 19.54 12.01 7.67
CA ASP A 194 20.71 11.14 7.81
C ASP A 194 20.54 10.05 8.87
N GLY A 195 19.52 10.15 9.71
CA GLY A 195 19.14 9.15 10.71
C GLY A 195 18.77 7.81 10.08
N ALA A 196 19.10 6.72 10.78
CA ALA A 196 18.88 5.36 10.30
C ALA A 196 17.49 4.83 10.66
N GLU A 197 16.96 5.23 11.82
CA GLU A 197 15.73 4.68 12.40
C GLU A 197 14.59 5.70 12.31
N LEU A 198 13.37 5.22 12.04
CA LEU A 198 12.20 6.09 11.82
C LEU A 198 11.75 6.76 13.14
N GLU A 199 12.02 6.12 14.27
CA GLU A 199 11.65 6.53 15.62
C GLU A 199 12.37 7.81 16.09
N GLU A 200 13.48 8.18 15.43
CA GLU A 200 14.18 9.43 15.68
C GLU A 200 13.50 10.66 15.04
N TYR A 201 12.51 10.39 14.16
CA TYR A 201 11.79 11.41 13.42
C TYR A 201 10.39 11.66 13.99
N GLY A 202 9.83 12.81 13.63
CA GLY A 202 8.42 13.11 13.82
C GLY A 202 7.91 14.12 12.79
N LEU A 203 6.62 14.43 12.87
CA LEU A 203 5.98 15.48 12.07
C LEU A 203 5.90 16.78 12.89
N ARG A 204 6.02 17.93 12.22
CA ARG A 204 5.61 19.19 12.84
C ARG A 204 4.10 19.21 12.99
N TYR A 205 3.62 19.91 14.01
CA TYR A 205 2.19 20.15 14.18
C TYR A 205 1.53 20.74 12.92
N THR A 206 2.19 21.70 12.25
CA THR A 206 1.66 22.31 11.01
C THR A 206 1.56 21.33 9.85
N ASP A 207 2.47 20.35 9.77
CA ASP A 207 2.45 19.33 8.72
C ASP A 207 1.32 18.32 9.02
N ALA A 208 1.18 17.89 10.27
CA ALA A 208 0.08 17.03 10.71
C ALA A 208 -1.29 17.70 10.53
N ALA A 209 -1.41 18.99 10.87
CA ALA A 209 -2.63 19.77 10.66
C ALA A 209 -2.98 19.85 9.16
N PHE A 210 -1.99 20.13 8.31
CA PHE A 210 -2.18 20.13 6.87
C PHE A 210 -2.71 18.78 6.36
N LEU A 211 -2.13 17.67 6.80
CA LEU A 211 -2.57 16.33 6.42
C LEU A 211 -3.99 16.01 6.92
N ALA A 212 -4.37 16.49 8.12
CA ALA A 212 -5.69 16.27 8.69
C ALA A 212 -6.79 16.96 7.88
N ASP A 213 -6.52 18.19 7.42
CA ASP A 213 -7.48 19.02 6.68
C ASP A 213 -7.63 18.59 5.22
N TRP A 214 -6.57 18.05 4.63
CA TRP A 214 -6.55 17.65 3.22
C TRP A 214 -7.37 16.40 2.90
N GLY A 215 -7.87 15.67 3.91
CA GLY A 215 -8.71 14.48 3.73
C GLY A 215 -7.98 13.28 3.08
N ARG A 216 -6.66 13.38 2.86
CA ARG A 216 -5.85 12.33 2.24
C ARG A 216 -5.40 11.23 3.20
N LEU A 217 -5.51 11.48 4.49
CA LEU A 217 -5.40 10.47 5.54
C LEU A 217 -6.79 10.23 6.12
N SER A 218 -7.17 8.96 6.27
CA SER A 218 -8.39 8.58 6.96
C SER A 218 -8.06 7.86 8.25
N ILE A 219 -9.02 7.77 9.15
CA ILE A 219 -8.90 6.85 10.28
C ILE A 219 -8.86 5.47 9.66
N GLN A 220 -7.68 4.85 9.65
CA GLN A 220 -7.66 3.42 9.49
C GLN A 220 -8.11 2.87 10.83
N GLU A 221 -9.35 2.39 10.88
CA GLU A 221 -9.72 1.44 11.90
C GLU A 221 -8.79 0.25 11.73
N LYS A 222 -7.70 0.33 12.47
CA LYS A 222 -6.78 -0.75 12.63
C LYS A 222 -7.58 -1.83 13.34
N VAL A 223 -8.14 -2.75 12.58
CA VAL A 223 -8.60 -4.03 13.12
C VAL A 223 -7.35 -4.83 13.52
N SER A 224 -6.61 -4.34 14.51
CA SER A 224 -5.53 -5.06 15.19
C SER A 224 -5.81 -5.14 16.69
N VAL A 225 -7.07 -5.28 17.05
CA VAL A 225 -7.36 -6.17 18.18
C VAL A 225 -6.84 -7.55 17.73
N ALA A 226 -6.23 -8.33 18.61
CA ALA A 226 -5.92 -9.72 18.28
C ALA A 226 -7.25 -10.38 17.91
N ILE A 227 -7.48 -10.53 16.60
CA ILE A 227 -8.71 -11.06 16.04
C ILE A 227 -8.74 -12.52 16.46
N ASP A 228 -9.55 -12.82 17.47
CA ASP A 228 -9.84 -14.19 17.88
C ASP A 228 -10.82 -14.78 16.86
N ALA A 229 -10.29 -15.18 15.72
CA ALA A 229 -11.08 -15.72 14.62
C ALA A 229 -11.48 -17.19 14.84
N ASP A 230 -10.93 -17.84 15.86
CA ASP A 230 -11.30 -19.19 16.32
C ASP A 230 -12.50 -19.07 17.28
N VAL A 231 -13.65 -18.82 16.69
CA VAL A 231 -14.88 -18.45 17.42
C VAL A 231 -15.40 -19.63 18.24
N ASN A 232 -15.18 -20.86 17.77
CA ASN A 232 -15.62 -22.07 18.47
C ASN A 232 -14.58 -22.64 19.44
N ASN A 233 -13.37 -22.07 19.49
CA ASN A 233 -12.23 -22.48 20.31
C ASN A 233 -11.80 -23.93 20.07
N ASP A 234 -11.88 -24.41 18.83
CA ASP A 234 -11.44 -25.77 18.46
C ASP A 234 -9.95 -25.86 18.07
N GLY A 235 -9.26 -24.72 18.05
CA GLY A 235 -7.84 -24.58 17.75
C GLY A 235 -7.53 -24.33 16.27
N TYR A 236 -8.56 -24.20 15.43
CA TYR A 236 -8.43 -23.89 14.01
C TYR A 236 -9.27 -22.67 13.65
N VAL A 237 -8.89 -21.98 12.57
CA VAL A 237 -9.73 -20.96 11.97
C VAL A 237 -10.14 -21.47 10.60
N ASP A 238 -11.40 -21.85 10.45
CA ASP A 238 -11.91 -22.46 9.22
C ASP A 238 -13.33 -22.01 8.84
N LEU A 239 -13.97 -22.74 7.92
CA LEU A 239 -15.31 -22.39 7.43
C LEU A 239 -16.38 -22.51 8.53
N SER A 240 -16.14 -23.32 9.57
CA SER A 240 -17.02 -23.50 10.71
C SER A 240 -17.16 -22.20 11.50
N ASP A 241 -16.05 -21.50 11.77
CA ASP A 241 -16.05 -20.20 12.44
C ASP A 241 -16.84 -19.17 11.64
N VAL A 242 -16.61 -19.13 10.31
CA VAL A 242 -17.34 -18.24 9.40
C VAL A 242 -18.85 -18.48 9.48
N LEU A 243 -19.29 -19.74 9.53
CA LEU A 243 -20.70 -20.11 9.62
C LEU A 243 -21.30 -19.75 10.98
N ILE A 244 -20.53 -19.85 12.07
CA ILE A 244 -20.98 -19.46 13.41
C ILE A 244 -21.24 -17.96 13.48
N VAL A 245 -20.29 -17.13 13.02
CA VAL A 245 -20.48 -15.67 12.96
C VAL A 245 -21.64 -15.32 12.05
N ARG A 246 -21.76 -15.96 10.88
CA ARG A 246 -22.88 -15.72 9.97
C ARG A 246 -24.23 -16.05 10.59
N SER A 247 -24.31 -17.16 11.33
CA SER A 247 -25.52 -17.57 12.04
C SER A 247 -25.90 -16.56 13.14
N ALA A 248 -24.90 -16.00 13.82
CA ALA A 248 -25.07 -15.04 14.91
C ALA A 248 -25.69 -13.69 14.50
N ILE A 249 -25.54 -13.30 13.23
CA ILE A 249 -26.19 -12.09 12.68
C ILE A 249 -27.73 -12.24 12.70
N GLU A 250 -28.24 -13.45 12.44
CA GLU A 250 -29.68 -13.71 12.31
C GLU A 250 -30.28 -14.40 13.55
N ASN A 251 -29.45 -15.10 14.33
CA ASN A 251 -29.88 -15.96 15.43
C ASN A 251 -29.03 -15.71 16.67
N ASN A 252 -29.59 -15.99 17.83
CA ASN A 252 -28.80 -15.97 19.05
C ASN A 252 -27.94 -17.24 19.15
N VAL A 253 -26.61 -17.07 19.20
CA VAL A 253 -25.64 -18.17 19.39
C VAL A 253 -24.99 -18.05 20.77
N THR A 254 -24.37 -19.13 21.25
CA THR A 254 -23.66 -19.15 22.55
C THR A 254 -22.21 -18.66 22.48
N TYR A 255 -21.69 -18.42 21.27
CA TYR A 255 -20.30 -18.03 21.04
C TYR A 255 -20.14 -16.51 21.04
N ASN A 256 -18.97 -16.00 21.43
CA ASN A 256 -18.63 -14.59 21.21
C ASN A 256 -18.26 -14.43 19.72
N THR A 257 -19.09 -13.73 18.97
CA THR A 257 -18.97 -13.60 17.51
C THR A 257 -18.63 -12.18 17.05
N ASP A 258 -18.48 -11.26 18.00
CA ASP A 258 -17.92 -9.93 17.79
C ASP A 258 -16.38 -10.07 17.82
N VAL A 259 -15.82 -10.27 16.64
CA VAL A 259 -14.43 -10.67 16.43
C VAL A 259 -13.52 -9.43 16.42
N ASN A 260 -14.02 -8.29 15.95
CA ASN A 260 -13.29 -7.02 15.99
C ASN A 260 -13.41 -6.29 17.36
N ASN A 261 -14.26 -6.78 18.26
CA ASN A 261 -14.58 -6.21 19.58
C ASN A 261 -15.17 -4.79 19.51
N ASP A 262 -16.04 -4.52 18.53
CA ASP A 262 -16.74 -3.24 18.39
C ASP A 262 -18.10 -3.18 19.13
N GLY A 263 -18.50 -4.31 19.73
CA GLY A 263 -19.73 -4.48 20.49
C GLY A 263 -20.92 -4.98 19.67
N ILE A 264 -20.75 -5.25 18.37
CA ILE A 264 -21.80 -5.69 17.46
C ILE A 264 -21.27 -6.84 16.61
N THR A 265 -22.05 -7.93 16.50
CA THR A 265 -21.77 -8.97 15.49
C THR A 265 -22.39 -8.58 14.16
N ASP A 266 -21.59 -8.33 13.13
CA ASP A 266 -22.08 -8.01 11.79
C ASP A 266 -21.25 -8.62 10.63
N GLU A 267 -21.43 -8.09 9.41
CA GLU A 267 -20.73 -8.60 8.22
C GLU A 267 -19.22 -8.33 8.25
N VAL A 268 -18.76 -7.33 9.01
CA VAL A 268 -17.33 -7.05 9.21
C VAL A 268 -16.68 -8.23 9.91
N ASP A 269 -17.28 -8.76 10.98
CA ASP A 269 -16.77 -9.95 11.67
C ASP A 269 -16.67 -11.16 10.74
N VAL A 270 -17.69 -11.37 9.91
CA VAL A 270 -17.70 -12.47 8.93
C VAL A 270 -16.53 -12.33 7.95
N LEU A 271 -16.23 -11.12 7.48
CA LEU A 271 -15.13 -10.88 6.55
C LEU A 271 -13.77 -11.09 7.21
N LEU A 272 -13.61 -10.70 8.47
CA LEU A 272 -12.37 -10.89 9.22
C LEU A 272 -12.07 -12.38 9.45
N VAL A 273 -13.06 -13.16 9.85
CA VAL A 273 -12.91 -14.61 10.02
C VAL A 273 -12.63 -15.28 8.68
N LYS A 274 -13.32 -14.89 7.60
CA LYS A 274 -13.03 -15.40 6.24
C LYS A 274 -11.60 -15.14 5.80
N GLN A 275 -11.08 -13.93 6.06
CA GLN A 275 -9.70 -13.60 5.74
C GLN A 275 -8.74 -14.50 6.51
N LYS A 276 -8.94 -14.68 7.82
CA LYS A 276 -8.09 -15.54 8.66
C LYS A 276 -8.17 -17.02 8.29
N ALA A 277 -9.36 -17.53 7.97
CA ALA A 277 -9.54 -18.89 7.47
C ALA A 277 -8.78 -19.11 6.15
N MET A 278 -8.81 -18.12 5.25
CA MET A 278 -8.06 -18.19 3.99
C MET A 278 -6.55 -18.15 4.21
N GLU A 279 -6.07 -17.30 5.13
CA GLU A 279 -4.65 -17.29 5.56
C GLU A 279 -4.24 -18.67 6.13
N ALA A 280 -5.07 -19.29 6.96
CA ALA A 280 -4.84 -20.62 7.52
C ALA A 280 -4.81 -21.72 6.45
N ILE A 281 -5.75 -21.70 5.49
CA ILE A 281 -5.77 -22.63 4.34
C ILE A 281 -4.52 -22.49 3.50
N VAL A 282 -4.08 -21.26 3.22
CA VAL A 282 -2.86 -20.99 2.45
C VAL A 282 -1.62 -21.48 3.20
N ALA A 283 -1.57 -21.30 4.53
CA ALA A 283 -0.48 -21.79 5.36
C ALA A 283 -0.43 -23.32 5.49
N ALA A 284 -1.60 -23.96 5.55
CA ALA A 284 -1.74 -25.42 5.64
C ALA A 284 -1.63 -26.13 4.28
N ALA A 285 -1.77 -25.40 3.17
CA ALA A 285 -1.63 -25.96 1.83
C ALA A 285 -0.23 -26.60 1.71
N PRO A 286 -0.14 -27.88 1.31
CA PRO A 286 1.16 -28.49 1.08
C PRO A 286 1.92 -27.60 0.12
N SER A 287 3.16 -27.25 0.47
CA SER A 287 4.05 -26.55 -0.45
C SER A 287 4.23 -27.47 -1.65
N ILE A 288 3.37 -27.33 -2.65
CA ILE A 288 3.55 -27.95 -3.94
C ILE A 288 4.77 -27.21 -4.47
N LEU A 289 5.94 -27.77 -4.17
CA LEU A 289 7.15 -27.55 -4.93
C LEU A 289 6.71 -27.68 -6.37
N ARG A 290 6.49 -26.53 -7.02
CA ARG A 290 6.29 -26.41 -8.45
C ARG A 290 7.55 -26.99 -9.04
N LYS A 291 7.59 -28.31 -9.22
CA LYS A 291 8.37 -28.95 -10.26
C LYS A 291 7.82 -28.33 -11.53
N ARG A 292 8.39 -27.18 -11.91
CA ARG A 292 8.28 -26.61 -13.25
C ARG A 292 8.69 -27.75 -14.16
N LYS A 293 7.71 -28.51 -14.68
CA LYS A 293 7.92 -29.30 -15.88
C LYS A 293 8.42 -28.27 -16.88
N LYS A 294 9.71 -28.38 -17.24
CA LYS A 294 10.25 -27.66 -18.39
C LYS A 294 9.35 -28.04 -19.56
N PHE A 295 8.47 -27.14 -19.96
CA PHE A 295 7.85 -27.20 -21.27
C PHE A 295 8.99 -26.97 -22.26
N VAL A 296 9.59 -28.05 -22.74
CA VAL A 296 10.44 -27.99 -23.91
C VAL A 296 9.47 -27.92 -25.08
N MET A 297 9.23 -26.72 -25.60
CA MET A 297 8.63 -26.58 -26.93
C MET A 297 9.63 -27.10 -27.96
N TRP A 298 9.49 -28.37 -28.31
CA TRP A 298 9.95 -28.89 -29.60
C TRP A 298 8.77 -28.82 -30.57
N SER A 299 8.80 -27.85 -31.48
CA SER A 299 8.59 -28.12 -32.91
C SER A 299 8.98 -26.87 -33.72
N VAL A 300 10.21 -26.93 -34.23
CA VAL A 300 10.59 -26.25 -35.47
C VAL A 300 9.68 -26.80 -36.56
N ILE A 301 8.77 -25.98 -37.08
CA ILE A 301 8.14 -26.26 -38.38
C ILE A 301 9.22 -26.01 -39.42
N LYS A 302 9.85 -27.07 -39.92
CA LYS A 302 10.57 -27.02 -41.19
C LYS A 302 9.54 -26.81 -42.28
N GLY A 303 9.52 -25.63 -42.88
CA GLY A 303 8.84 -25.43 -44.16
C GLY A 303 9.61 -26.15 -45.24
N ASP A 304 9.03 -27.21 -45.81
CA ASP A 304 9.46 -27.78 -47.07
C ASP A 304 9.17 -26.77 -48.18
N SER A 305 10.22 -26.14 -48.71
CA SER A 305 10.17 -25.45 -49.99
C SER A 305 10.55 -26.43 -51.10
N THR A 306 9.57 -27.17 -51.62
CA THR A 306 9.67 -27.81 -52.94
C THR A 306 8.96 -26.93 -53.96
N PHE A 307 9.73 -25.99 -54.54
CA PHE A 307 9.38 -25.39 -55.83
C PHE A 307 9.71 -26.42 -56.92
N GLY A 308 8.66 -27.02 -57.49
CA GLY A 308 8.71 -27.69 -58.78
C GLY A 308 8.73 -26.65 -59.91
N LYS A 309 9.50 -26.98 -60.95
CA LYS A 309 9.51 -26.30 -62.25
C LYS A 309 8.20 -26.46 -63.00
#